data_AF-A0A0S7WXS1-F1
#
_entry.id   AF-A0A0S7WXS1-F1
#
_cell.length_a   1.000
_cell.length_b   1.000
_cell.length_c   1.000
_cell.angle_alpha   90.00
_cell.angle_beta   90.00
_cell.angle_gamma   90.00
#
_symmetry.space_group_name_H-M   'P 1'
#
loop_
_entity.id
_entity.type
_entity.pdbx_description
1 polymer ?
#
loop_
_entity_poly.entity_id
_entity_poly.type
_entity_poly.pdbx_seq_one_letter_code
_entity_poly.pdbx_strand_id
1 'polypeptide(L)' 'MAKEKLSFYDVKSKKKFSVDDYRIVKKMAKGRERFFAVTKSQSGPHECWRVVSKDFAQANK' A
#
# COMPACT_ATOMS: atom_id res chain seq x y z
N MET A 1 -2.21 13.67 -11.63
CA MET A 1 -2.93 13.85 -10.35
C MET A 1 -2.03 13.29 -9.26
N ALA A 2 -1.73 14.08 -8.22
CA ALA A 2 -0.82 13.65 -7.17
C ALA A 2 -1.45 12.49 -6.39
N LYS A 3 -0.75 11.35 -6.30
CA LYS A 3 -1.18 10.23 -5.45
C LYS A 3 -1.28 10.71 -4.01
N GLU A 4 -2.37 10.39 -3.34
CA GLU A 4 -2.57 10.77 -1.94
C GLU A 4 -1.53 10.11 -1.05
N LYS A 5 -1.01 10.86 -0.08
CA LYS A 5 0.02 10.35 0.81
C LYS A 5 -0.57 9.25 1.70
N LEU A 6 -0.07 8.03 1.53
CA LEU A 6 -0.55 6.85 2.23
C LEU A 6 0.34 6.55 3.41
N SER A 7 -0.29 6.33 4.57
CA SER A 7 0.44 5.89 5.75
C SER A 7 0.58 4.38 5.73
N PHE A 8 1.82 3.88 5.72
CA PHE A 8 2.15 2.48 5.84
C PHE A 8 2.61 2.16 7.26
N TYR A 9 2.38 0.92 7.67
CA TYR A 9 2.92 0.39 8.91
C TYR A 9 3.83 -0.77 8.58
N ASP A 10 5.12 -0.59 8.87
CA ASP A 10 6.08 -1.65 8.74
C ASP A 10 5.99 -2.54 9.98
N VAL A 11 5.42 -3.73 9.82
CA VAL A 11 5.28 -4.70 10.91
C VAL A 11 6.62 -5.27 11.40
N LYS A 12 7.67 -5.23 10.57
CA LYS A 12 9.01 -5.72 10.92
C LYS A 12 9.76 -4.70 11.77
N SER A 13 9.77 -3.44 11.34
CA SER A 13 10.42 -2.35 12.09
C SER A 13 9.51 -1.72 13.15
N LYS A 14 8.21 -2.07 13.17
CA LYS A 14 7.15 -1.51 14.03
C LYS A 14 7.03 0.01 13.92
N LYS A 15 7.35 0.58 12.75
CA LYS A 15 7.29 2.03 12.49
C LYS A 15 6.18 2.36 11.49
N LYS A 16 5.53 3.51 11.71
CA LYS A 16 4.61 4.13 10.75
C LYS A 16 5.41 5.12 9.90
N PHE A 17 5.14 5.15 8.60
CA PHE A 17 5.72 6.12 7.68
C PHE A 17 4.70 6.46 6.60
N SER A 18 4.79 7.65 6.03
CA SER A 18 3.85 8.11 5.00
C SER A 18 4.58 8.35 3.69
N VAL A 19 4.09 7.73 2.61
CA VAL A 19 4.67 7.86 1.27
C VAL A 19 3.58 8.09 0.24
N ASP A 20 3.90 8.90 -0.75
CA ASP A 20 3.14 9.13 -1.97
C ASP A 20 3.57 8.18 -3.10
N ASP A 21 4.80 7.64 -3.03
CA ASP A 21 5.29 6.63 -3.96
C ASP A 21 4.92 5.21 -3.53
N TYR A 22 3.82 4.73 -4.09
CA TYR A 22 3.38 3.35 -3.99
C TYR A 22 2.74 2.89 -5.30
N ARG A 23 2.74 1.56 -5.49
CA ARG A 23 2.05 0.89 -6.59
C ARG A 23 0.77 0.24 -6.08
N ILE A 24 -0.31 0.38 -6.83
CA ILE A 24 -1.58 -0.29 -6.50
C ILE A 24 -1.65 -1.59 -7.29
N VAL A 25 -1.79 -2.70 -6.58
CA VAL A 25 -1.88 -4.05 -7.12
C VAL A 25 -3.23 -4.63 -6.78
N LYS A 26 -3.92 -5.18 -7.79
CA LYS A 26 -5.14 -5.96 -7.57
C LYS A 26 -4.74 -7.42 -7.37
N LYS A 27 -5.17 -8.04 -6.26
CA LYS A 27 -4.98 -9.47 -6.00
C LYS A 27 -6.25 -10.11 -5.47
N MET A 28 -6.47 -11.36 -5.86
CA MET A 28 -7.48 -12.21 -5.23
C MET A 28 -6.94 -12.70 -3.88
N ALA A 29 -7.63 -12.35 -2.79
CA ALA A 29 -7.26 -12.75 -1.44
C ALA A 29 -8.51 -13.26 -0.71
N LYS A 30 -8.42 -14.49 -0.15
CA LYS A 30 -9.54 -15.17 0.51
C LYS A 30 -10.83 -15.20 -0.34
N GLY A 31 -10.69 -15.52 -1.63
CA GLY A 31 -11.82 -15.63 -2.56
C GLY A 31 -12.46 -14.29 -2.99
N ARG A 32 -11.89 -13.14 -2.61
CA ARG A 32 -12.39 -11.81 -3.01
C ARG A 32 -11.29 -10.98 -3.65
N GLU A 33 -11.66 -10.13 -4.60
CA GLU A 33 -10.73 -9.16 -5.18
C GLU A 33 -10.43 -8.05 -4.18
N ARG A 34 -9.15 -7.86 -3.88
CA ARG A 34 -8.67 -6.79 -3.00
C ARG A 34 -7.61 -5.97 -3.71
N PHE A 35 -7.55 -4.70 -3.35
CA PHE A 35 -6.52 -3.80 -3.81
C PHE A 35 -5.49 -3.62 -2.70
N PHE A 36 -4.22 -3.65 -3.09
CA PHE A 36 -3.08 -3.51 -2.20
C PHE A 36 -2.23 -2.36 -2.69
N ALA A 37 -2.03 -1.36 -1.85
CA ALA A 37 -0.95 -0.41 -2.03
C ALA A 37 0.34 -1.09 -1.56
N VAL A 38 1.37 -1.10 -2.40
CA VAL A 38 2.67 -1.72 -2.13
C VAL A 38 3.74 -0.65 -2.26
N THR A 39 4.57 -0.52 -1.25
CA THR A 39 5.73 0.38 -1.24
C THR A 39 6.94 -0.32 -0.64
N LYS A 40 8.14 0.21 -0.84
CA LYS A 40 9.36 -0.29 -0.19
C LYS A 40 9.42 0.22 1.26
N SER A 41 9.88 -0.62 2.18
CA SER A 41 10.15 -0.16 3.55
C SER A 41 11.28 0.88 3.55
N GLN A 42 11.17 1.89 4.41
CA GLN A 42 12.26 2.84 4.68
C GLN A 42 13.33 2.28 5.62
N SER A 43 13.13 1.08 6.18
CA SER A 43 14.03 0.48 7.18
C SER A 43 14.60 -0.88 6.76
N GLY A 44 14.24 -1.41 5.59
CA GLY A 44 14.73 -2.72 5.15
C GLY A 44 14.42 -3.06 3.69
N PRO A 45 14.90 -4.21 3.21
CA PRO A 45 14.74 -4.65 1.81
C PRO A 45 13.31 -5.17 1.50
N HIS A 46 12.43 -5.25 2.49
CA HIS A 46 11.08 -5.79 2.34
C HIS A 46 10.07 -4.76 1.82
N GLU A 47 8.98 -5.28 1.27
CA GLU A 47 7.85 -4.47 0.80
C GLU A 47 6.77 -4.37 1.89
N CYS A 48 6.19 -3.18 2.03
CA CYS A 48 5.03 -2.93 2.89
C CYS A 48 3.75 -2.98 2.06
N TRP A 49 2.85 -3.89 2.43
CA TRP A 49 1.58 -4.13 1.74
C TRP A 49 0.43 -3.63 2.60
N ARG A 50 -0.35 -2.70 2.08
CA ARG A 50 -1.54 -2.14 2.74
C ARG A 50 -2.78 -2.40 1.90
N VAL A 51 -3.81 -3.00 2.51
CA VAL A 51 -5.11 -3.17 1.86
C VAL A 51 -5.76 -1.79 1.71
N VAL A 52 -6.26 -1.50 0.52
CA VAL A 52 -7.03 -0.29 0.21
C VAL A 52 -8.37 -0.67 -0.40
N SER A 53 -9.35 0.22 -0.29
CA SER A 53 -10.66 0.07 -0.94
C SER A 53 -10.55 0.23 -2.45
N LYS A 54 -11.57 -0.26 -3.18
CA LYS A 54 -11.64 -0.13 -4.64
C LYS A 54 -11.68 1.34 -5.07
N ASP A 55 -12.44 2.18 -4.37
CA ASP A 55 -12.56 3.61 -4.65
C ASP A 55 -11.21 4.32 -4.51
N PHE A 56 -10.49 4.05 -3.41
CA PHE A 56 -9.16 4.60 -3.21
C PHE A 56 -8.19 4.12 -4.30
N ALA A 57 -8.25 2.84 -4.64
CA ALA A 57 -7.44 2.24 -5.68
C ALA A 57 -7.70 2.84 -7.07
N GLN A 58 -8.93 3.28 -7.33
CA GLN A 58 -9.33 3.87 -8.61
C GLN A 58 -9.03 5.37 -8.67
N ALA A 59 -9.14 6.09 -7.56
CA ALA A 59 -8.76 7.50 -7.45
C ALA A 59 -7.24 7.71 -7.55
N ASN A 60 -6.45 6.73 -7.11
CA ASN A 60 -4.99 6.80 -7.02
C ASN A 60 -4.26 5.85 -7.99
N LYS A 61 -4.96 5.36 -9.02
CA LYS A 61 -4.43 4.41 -10.02
C LYS A 61 -3.47 5.07 -11.00
#